data_AF-A0A953T1S2-F1
#
_entry.id   AF-A0A953T1S2-F1
#
_cell.length_a   1.000
_cell.length_b   1.000
_cell.length_c   1.000
_cell.angle_alpha   90.00
_cell.angle_beta   90.00
_cell.angle_gamma   90.00
#
_symmetry.space_group_name_H-M   'P 1'
#
loop_
_entity.id
_entity.type
_entity.pdbx_description
1 polymer ?
#
loop_
_entity_poly.entity_id
_entity_poly.type
_entity_poly.pdbx_seq_one_letter_code
_entity_poly.pdbx_strand_id
1 'polypeptide(L)'
;MFSKTKKTEKIDSDQREQYEYARARIKQKKRLMQHFIVFLVGSILLIIINPVLGYGDDFFIKNWFAWAILIWTFLLLIHVFNVFITHRFMGKEWEHRQLEKLKALQVTRISELKKQAIQEVTVTEVKAARAEEAGSLKKKDLQNPPSTP
;
A
#
# COMPACT_ATOMS: atom_id res chain seq x y z
N MET A 1 -25.52 -29.38 0.94
CA MET A 1 -25.79 -28.30 1.92
C MET A 1 -24.52 -27.46 2.22
N PHE A 2 -23.74 -27.05 1.21
CA PHE A 2 -22.34 -26.56 1.39
C PHE A 2 -22.10 -25.05 1.12
N SER A 3 -23.12 -24.28 0.75
CA SER A 3 -22.92 -22.91 0.26
C SER A 3 -22.80 -21.84 1.36
N LYS A 4 -23.14 -22.15 2.62
CA LYS A 4 -23.13 -21.16 3.70
C LYS A 4 -21.72 -20.87 4.24
N THR A 5 -20.83 -21.87 4.26
CA THR A 5 -19.50 -21.76 4.87
C THR A 5 -18.58 -20.77 4.16
N LYS A 6 -18.54 -20.77 2.81
CA LYS A 6 -17.71 -19.80 2.06
C LYS A 6 -18.15 -18.34 2.26
N LYS A 7 -19.45 -18.08 2.42
CA LYS A 7 -19.95 -16.72 2.66
C LYS A 7 -19.58 -16.26 4.07
N THR A 8 -19.65 -17.14 5.06
CA THR A 8 -19.22 -16.86 6.43
C THR A 8 -17.71 -16.57 6.50
N GLU A 9 -16.88 -17.37 5.83
CA GLU A 9 -15.42 -17.17 5.81
C GLU A 9 -15.02 -15.81 5.18
N LYS A 10 -15.71 -15.42 4.11
CA LYS A 10 -15.49 -14.13 3.43
C LYS A 10 -16.02 -12.93 4.23
N ILE A 11 -17.12 -13.09 4.97
CA ILE A 11 -17.61 -12.06 5.90
C ILE A 11 -16.65 -11.93 7.09
N ASP A 12 -16.10 -13.03 7.59
CA ASP A 12 -15.13 -13.02 8.69
C ASP A 12 -13.81 -12.35 8.28
N SER A 13 -13.32 -12.61 7.06
CA SER A 13 -12.12 -11.93 6.53
C SER A 13 -12.31 -10.42 6.40
N ASP A 14 -13.45 -9.98 5.86
CA ASP A 14 -13.75 -8.56 5.66
C ASP A 14 -13.93 -7.82 7.00
N GLN A 15 -14.56 -8.47 7.99
CA GLN A 15 -14.69 -7.93 9.35
C GLN A 15 -13.33 -7.80 10.06
N ARG A 16 -12.43 -8.78 9.88
CA ARG A 16 -11.08 -8.74 10.42
C ARG A 16 -10.26 -7.63 9.81
N GLU A 17 -10.37 -7.39 8.51
CA GLU A 17 -9.67 -6.29 7.83
C GLU A 17 -10.18 -4.91 8.29
N GLN A 18 -11.50 -4.76 8.48
CA GLN A 18 -12.07 -3.53 9.03
C GLN A 18 -11.60 -3.27 10.47
N TYR A 19 -11.53 -4.32 11.29
CA TYR A 19 -11.02 -4.23 12.66
C TYR A 19 -9.52 -3.86 12.70
N GLU A 20 -8.69 -4.53 11.91
CA GLU A 20 -7.27 -4.24 11.74
C GLU A 20 -7.06 -2.77 11.30
N TYR A 21 -7.86 -2.31 10.33
CA TYR A 21 -7.83 -0.94 9.85
C TYR A 21 -8.17 0.07 10.94
N ALA A 22 -9.25 -0.16 11.69
CA ALA A 22 -9.68 0.69 12.80
C ALA A 22 -8.61 0.72 13.91
N ARG A 23 -8.04 -0.43 14.27
CA ARG A 23 -6.98 -0.57 15.27
C ARG A 23 -5.72 0.19 14.86
N ALA A 24 -5.34 0.11 13.58
CA ALA A 24 -4.21 0.86 13.04
C ALA A 24 -4.42 2.38 13.16
N ARG A 25 -5.64 2.89 12.90
CA ARG A 25 -5.97 4.33 13.06
C ARG A 25 -5.89 4.76 14.52
N ILE A 26 -6.34 3.93 15.45
CA ILE A 26 -6.26 4.20 16.89
C ILE A 26 -4.79 4.22 17.35
N LYS A 27 -3.96 3.28 16.88
CA LYS A 27 -2.53 3.23 17.20
C LYS A 27 -1.78 4.48 16.71
N GLN A 28 -2.13 4.99 15.52
CA GLN A 28 -1.60 6.24 15.00
C GLN A 28 -1.94 7.44 15.89
N LYS A 29 -3.23 7.60 16.27
CA LYS A 29 -3.67 8.66 17.19
C LYS A 29 -3.01 8.56 18.56
N LYS A 30 -2.85 7.34 19.10
CA LYS A 30 -2.17 7.11 20.39
C LYS A 30 -0.69 7.50 20.34
N ARG A 31 0.01 7.16 19.25
CA ARG A 31 1.42 7.52 19.08
C ARG A 31 1.60 9.04 19.00
N LEU A 32 0.70 9.75 18.33
CA LEU A 32 0.68 11.21 18.31
C LEU A 32 0.55 11.80 19.73
N MET A 33 -0.44 11.32 20.50
CA MET A 33 -0.67 11.79 21.87
C MET A 33 0.52 11.47 22.80
N GLN A 34 1.15 10.31 22.66
CA GLN A 34 2.33 9.94 23.46
C GLN A 34 3.48 10.93 23.26
N HIS A 35 3.76 11.33 22.01
CA HIS A 35 4.81 12.31 21.75
C HIS A 35 4.44 13.69 22.29
N PHE A 36 3.17 14.10 22.18
CA PHE A 36 2.70 15.36 22.78
C PHE A 36 2.90 15.38 24.30
N ILE A 37 2.62 14.28 24.98
CA ILE A 37 2.78 14.15 26.43
C ILE A 37 4.26 14.19 26.83
N VAL A 38 5.12 13.42 26.17
CA VAL A 38 6.58 13.43 26.44
C VAL A 38 7.16 14.82 26.18
N PHE A 39 6.72 15.48 25.11
CA PHE A 39 7.12 16.83 24.76
C PHE A 39 6.69 17.86 25.83
N LEU A 40 5.43 17.80 26.28
CA LEU A 40 4.92 18.69 27.33
C LEU A 40 5.68 18.50 28.65
N VAL A 41 5.90 17.25 29.05
CA VAL A 41 6.66 16.91 30.26
C VAL A 41 8.10 17.42 30.16
N GLY A 42 8.79 17.18 29.05
CA GLY A 42 10.17 17.64 28.88
C GLY A 42 10.30 19.18 28.79
N SER A 43 9.31 19.86 28.20
CA SER A 43 9.26 21.33 28.20
C SER A 43 9.11 21.89 29.62
N ILE A 44 8.25 21.27 30.45
CA ILE A 44 8.08 21.65 31.86
C ILE A 44 9.37 21.37 32.65
N LEU A 45 10.01 20.22 32.40
CA LEU A 45 11.25 19.81 33.05
C LEU A 45 12.37 20.83 32.83
N LEU A 46 12.52 21.35 31.61
CA LEU A 46 13.51 22.37 31.30
C LEU A 46 13.22 23.74 31.90
N ILE A 47 11.95 24.13 32.02
CA ILE A 47 11.57 25.41 32.64
C ILE A 47 11.91 25.37 34.14
N ILE A 48 11.74 24.21 34.77
CA ILE A 48 11.97 24.02 36.21
C ILE A 48 13.46 23.84 36.55
N ILE A 49 14.25 23.27 35.63
CA ILE A 49 15.66 22.97 35.89
C ILE A 49 16.49 24.23 36.19
N ASN A 50 16.17 25.37 35.57
CA ASN A 50 16.90 26.63 35.77
C ASN A 50 16.68 27.26 37.17
N PRO A 51 15.43 27.44 37.66
CA PRO A 51 15.18 27.97 39.00
C PRO A 51 15.41 26.97 40.14
N VAL A 52 15.22 25.65 39.94
CA VAL A 52 15.38 24.65 41.02
C VAL A 52 16.83 24.34 41.32
N LEU A 53 17.71 24.36 40.32
CA LEU A 53 19.11 24.02 40.52
C LEU A 53 19.94 25.19 41.05
N GLY A 54 19.51 26.45 40.92
CA GLY A 54 20.21 27.60 41.50
C GLY A 54 21.66 27.82 41.04
N TYR A 55 22.15 27.04 40.06
CA TYR A 55 23.51 27.10 39.53
C TYR A 55 23.58 28.15 38.41
N GLY A 56 23.49 29.42 38.79
CA GLY A 56 23.60 30.58 37.89
C GLY A 56 25.00 31.18 37.79
N ASP A 57 25.83 31.08 38.83
CA ASP A 57 27.04 31.92 38.94
C ASP A 57 28.38 31.18 38.76
N ASP A 58 28.46 29.86 38.99
CA ASP A 58 29.74 29.12 39.02
C ASP A 58 30.01 28.21 37.81
N PHE A 59 29.09 28.09 36.84
CA PHE A 59 29.29 27.21 35.69
C PHE A 59 30.10 27.91 34.58
N PHE A 60 31.10 27.20 34.04
CA PHE A 60 32.04 27.63 32.98
C PHE A 60 31.41 28.24 31.70
N ILE A 61 30.08 28.17 31.54
CA ILE A 61 29.33 28.72 30.42
C ILE A 61 28.24 29.66 30.96
N LYS A 62 28.54 30.97 30.99
CA LYS A 62 27.51 32.01 31.20
C LYS A 62 26.37 31.77 30.21
N ASN A 63 25.13 31.70 30.71
CA ASN A 63 23.90 31.48 29.93
C ASN A 63 23.75 30.09 29.29
N TRP A 64 24.26 29.02 29.90
CA TRP A 64 24.03 27.64 29.44
C TRP A 64 22.54 27.30 29.22
N PHE A 65 21.64 27.92 29.99
CA PHE A 65 20.18 27.80 29.83
C PHE A 65 19.69 28.29 28.45
N ALA A 66 20.30 29.34 27.88
CA ALA A 66 19.97 29.82 26.55
C ALA A 66 20.28 28.77 25.48
N TRP A 67 21.42 28.07 25.61
CA TRP A 67 21.77 26.95 24.74
C TRP A 67 20.85 25.75 24.94
N ALA A 68 20.47 25.44 26.17
CA ALA A 68 19.50 24.39 26.48
C ALA A 68 18.12 24.67 25.84
N ILE A 69 17.61 25.90 25.96
CA ILE A 69 16.36 26.31 25.29
C ILE A 69 16.51 26.24 23.76
N LEU A 70 17.63 26.68 23.20
CA LEU A 70 17.85 26.71 21.76
C LEU A 70 17.84 25.28 21.19
N ILE A 71 18.56 24.35 21.82
CA ILE A 71 18.55 22.92 21.45
C ILE A 71 17.14 22.33 21.61
N TRP A 72 16.45 22.64 22.70
CA TRP A 72 15.10 22.12 22.92
C TRP A 72 14.08 22.64 21.92
N THR A 73 14.15 23.93 21.60
CA THR A 73 13.30 24.58 20.58
C THR A 73 13.57 23.98 19.19
N PHE A 74 14.83 23.67 18.89
CA PHE A 74 15.20 23.00 17.65
C PHE A 74 14.63 21.57 17.56
N LEU A 75 14.73 20.79 18.64
CA LEU A 75 14.12 19.45 18.72
C LEU A 75 12.59 19.51 18.58
N LEU A 76 11.95 20.50 19.21
CA LEU A 76 10.51 20.77 19.07
C LEU A 76 10.15 21.03 17.61
N LEU A 77 10.87 21.93 16.93
CA LEU A 77 10.64 22.24 15.52
C LEU A 77 10.73 20.98 14.66
N ILE A 78 11.81 20.21 14.74
CA ILE A 78 11.94 18.95 13.97
C ILE A 78 10.77 18.01 14.27
N HIS A 79 10.38 17.89 15.53
CA HIS A 79 9.30 17.01 15.94
C HIS A 79 7.96 17.44 15.34
N VAL A 80 7.62 18.74 15.42
CA VAL A 80 6.40 19.29 14.83
C VAL A 80 6.40 19.13 13.32
N PHE A 81 7.51 19.41 12.63
CA PHE A 81 7.61 19.22 11.18
C PHE A 81 7.44 17.75 10.80
N ASN A 82 8.10 16.81 11.48
CA ASN A 82 7.99 15.39 11.17
C ASN A 82 6.58 14.85 11.44
N VAL A 83 5.98 15.22 12.58
CA VAL A 83 4.63 14.77 12.92
C VAL A 83 3.55 15.44 12.05
N PHE A 84 3.68 16.72 11.73
CA PHE A 84 2.65 17.47 11.01
C PHE A 84 2.76 17.30 9.48
N ILE A 85 3.98 17.32 8.92
CA ILE A 85 4.19 17.17 7.47
C ILE A 85 4.14 15.70 7.07
N THR A 86 4.92 14.81 7.71
CA THR A 86 4.99 13.40 7.28
C THR A 86 3.64 12.70 7.44
N HIS A 87 2.90 12.97 8.52
CA HIS A 87 1.60 12.32 8.75
C HIS A 87 0.48 12.88 7.85
N ARG A 88 0.53 14.16 7.46
CA ARG A 88 -0.48 14.79 6.60
C ARG A 88 -0.20 14.58 5.11
N PHE A 89 1.06 14.59 4.70
CA PHE A 89 1.48 14.47 3.29
C PHE A 89 1.63 13.00 2.84
N MET A 90 2.15 12.12 3.70
CA MET A 90 2.40 10.71 3.41
C MET A 90 1.56 9.76 4.29
N GLY A 91 0.36 10.22 4.67
CA GLY A 91 -0.61 9.43 5.41
C GLY A 91 -1.32 8.39 4.53
N LYS A 92 -2.15 7.54 5.16
CA LYS A 92 -2.96 6.47 4.52
C LYS A 92 -3.69 6.87 3.23
N GLU A 93 -4.06 8.14 3.09
CA GLU A 93 -4.67 8.73 1.89
C GLU A 93 -3.76 8.63 0.65
N TRP A 94 -2.47 8.95 0.81
CA TRP A 94 -1.49 8.82 -0.27
C TRP A 94 -1.25 7.36 -0.62
N GLU A 95 -1.14 6.50 0.40
CA GLU A 95 -0.97 5.06 0.24
C GLU A 95 -2.16 4.41 -0.49
N HIS A 96 -3.40 4.79 -0.15
CA HIS A 96 -4.59 4.34 -0.86
C HIS A 96 -4.60 4.81 -2.32
N ARG A 97 -4.24 6.06 -2.60
CA ARG A 97 -4.15 6.56 -3.99
C ARG A 97 -3.15 5.75 -4.81
N GLN A 98 -2.00 5.40 -4.23
CA GLN A 98 -0.99 4.59 -4.91
C GLN A 98 -1.44 3.13 -5.11
N LEU A 99 -2.13 2.56 -4.11
CA LEU A 99 -2.67 1.21 -4.17
C LEU A 99 -3.76 1.07 -5.24
N GLU A 100 -4.69 2.02 -5.30
CA GLU A 100 -5.75 2.03 -6.31
C GLU A 100 -5.16 2.16 -7.73
N LYS A 101 -4.13 2.98 -7.90
CA LYS A 101 -3.40 3.09 -9.17
C LYS A 101 -2.75 1.75 -9.57
N LEU A 102 -2.14 1.04 -8.63
CA LEU A 102 -1.53 -0.28 -8.87
C LEU A 102 -2.58 -1.36 -9.18
N LYS A 103 -3.70 -1.39 -8.46
CA LYS A 103 -4.82 -2.31 -8.75
C LYS A 103 -5.40 -2.07 -10.13
N ALA A 104 -5.63 -0.82 -10.52
CA ALA A 104 -6.13 -0.47 -11.84
C ALA A 104 -5.20 -0.99 -12.95
N LEU A 105 -3.88 -0.84 -12.79
CA LEU A 105 -2.88 -1.38 -13.71
C LEU A 105 -2.92 -2.92 -13.79
N GLN A 106 -3.06 -3.60 -12.64
CA GLN A 106 -3.17 -5.06 -12.61
C GLN A 106 -4.44 -5.56 -13.32
N VAL A 107 -5.58 -4.90 -13.12
CA VAL A 107 -6.84 -5.25 -13.80
C VAL A 107 -6.69 -5.13 -15.32
N THR A 108 -6.08 -4.04 -15.80
CA THR A 108 -5.81 -3.85 -17.22
C THR A 108 -4.93 -4.98 -17.78
N ARG A 109 -3.84 -5.33 -17.09
CA ARG A 109 -2.93 -6.39 -17.54
C ARG A 109 -3.60 -7.76 -17.58
N ILE A 110 -4.43 -8.08 -16.58
CA ILE A 110 -5.21 -9.33 -16.56
C ILE A 110 -6.19 -9.37 -17.75
N SER A 111 -6.79 -8.23 -18.12
CA SER A 111 -7.71 -8.18 -19.26
C SER A 111 -7.02 -8.43 -20.61
N GLU A 112 -5.80 -7.92 -20.80
CA GLU A 112 -4.99 -8.15 -22.00
C GLU A 112 -4.57 -9.61 -22.12
N LEU A 113 -4.07 -10.19 -21.03
CA LEU A 113 -3.67 -11.60 -20.99
C LEU A 113 -4.86 -12.53 -21.29
N LYS A 114 -6.05 -12.21 -20.78
CA LYS A 114 -7.28 -12.97 -21.12
C LYS A 114 -7.62 -12.87 -22.61
N LYS A 115 -7.48 -11.69 -23.22
CA LYS A 115 -7.73 -11.51 -24.66
C LYS A 115 -6.72 -12.30 -25.49
N GLN A 116 -5.43 -12.26 -25.14
CA GLN A 116 -4.39 -13.02 -25.81
C GLN A 116 -4.63 -14.52 -25.69
N ALA A 117 -4.97 -15.02 -24.51
CA ALA A 117 -5.27 -16.43 -24.30
C ALA A 117 -6.46 -16.91 -25.15
N ILE A 118 -7.55 -16.13 -25.22
CA ILE A 118 -8.70 -16.47 -26.09
C ILE A 118 -8.30 -16.43 -27.57
N GLN A 119 -7.50 -15.44 -27.99
CA GLN A 119 -7.03 -15.34 -29.36
C GLN A 119 -6.12 -16.52 -29.74
N GLU A 120 -5.21 -16.93 -28.87
CA GLU A 120 -4.38 -18.11 -29.09
C GLU A 120 -5.22 -19.38 -29.22
N VAL A 121 -6.18 -19.60 -28.31
CA VAL A 121 -7.09 -20.76 -28.34
C VAL A 121 -7.89 -20.80 -29.64
N THR A 122 -8.52 -19.69 -30.02
CA THR A 122 -9.30 -19.61 -31.27
C THR A 122 -8.44 -19.85 -32.52
N VAL A 123 -7.21 -19.34 -32.56
CA VAL A 123 -6.28 -19.59 -33.67
C VAL A 123 -5.86 -21.05 -33.75
N THR A 124 -5.64 -21.73 -32.61
CA THR A 124 -5.38 -23.18 -32.61
C THR A 124 -6.59 -23.98 -33.07
N GLU A 125 -7.80 -23.64 -32.64
CA GLU A 125 -9.03 -24.33 -33.07
C GLU A 125 -9.28 -24.17 -34.58
N VAL A 126 -9.11 -22.96 -35.12
CA VAL A 126 -9.27 -22.70 -36.57
C VAL A 126 -8.19 -23.43 -37.37
N LYS A 127 -6.94 -23.47 -36.89
CA LYS A 127 -5.87 -24.23 -37.55
C LYS A 127 -6.14 -25.73 -37.54
N ALA A 128 -6.66 -26.28 -36.44
CA ALA A 128 -7.03 -27.69 -36.34
C ALA A 128 -8.18 -28.03 -37.32
N ALA A 129 -9.25 -27.22 -37.35
CA ALA A 129 -10.37 -27.42 -38.27
C ALA A 129 -9.95 -27.36 -39.76
N ARG A 130 -9.08 -26.41 -40.12
CA ARG A 130 -8.59 -26.23 -41.50
C ARG A 130 -7.66 -27.37 -41.93
N ALA A 131 -6.92 -27.97 -40.99
CA ALA A 131 -6.10 -29.15 -41.24
C ALA A 131 -6.96 -30.40 -41.49
N GLU A 132 -8.08 -30.56 -40.77
CA GLU A 132 -9.04 -31.64 -41.02
C GLU A 132 -9.74 -31.49 -42.38
N GLU A 133 -10.19 -30.28 -42.73
CA GLU A 133 -10.79 -30.01 -44.05
C GLU A 133 -9.82 -30.28 -45.19
N ALA A 134 -8.57 -29.81 -45.09
CA ALA A 134 -7.54 -30.05 -46.11
C ALA A 134 -7.20 -31.55 -46.26
N GLY A 135 -7.20 -32.31 -45.16
CA GLY A 135 -7.06 -33.76 -45.19
C GLY A 135 -8.25 -34.47 -45.85
N SER A 136 -9.47 -33.96 -45.65
CA SER A 136 -10.70 -34.51 -46.25
C SER A 136 -10.79 -34.26 -47.76
N LEU A 137 -10.41 -33.06 -48.24
CA LEU A 137 -10.37 -32.70 -49.65
C LEU A 137 -9.36 -33.56 -50.41
N LYS A 138 -8.15 -33.71 -49.86
CA LYS A 138 -7.10 -34.54 -50.48
C LYS A 138 -7.51 -36.00 -50.60
N LYS A 139 -8.24 -36.56 -49.62
CA LYS A 139 -8.83 -37.91 -49.73
C LYS A 139 -9.90 -38.01 -50.83
N LYS A 140 -10.70 -36.96 -51.02
CA LYS A 140 -11.75 -36.88 -52.04
C LYS A 140 -11.17 -36.80 -53.46
N ASP A 141 -10.11 -36.03 -53.63
CA ASP A 141 -9.38 -35.89 -54.92
C ASP A 141 -8.66 -37.18 -55.32
N LEU A 142 -8.15 -37.94 -54.35
CA LEU A 142 -7.55 -39.27 -54.56
C LEU A 142 -8.58 -40.35 -54.97
N GLN A 143 -9.87 -40.14 -54.70
CA GLN A 143 -10.93 -41.11 -54.98
C GLN A 143 -11.59 -40.92 -56.36
N ASN A 144 -11.41 -39.77 -57.01
CA ASN A 144 -11.95 -39.47 -58.34
C ASN A 144 -10.85 -38.88 -59.26
N PRO A 145 -10.04 -39.73 -59.92
CA PRO A 145 -9.03 -39.23 -60.85
C PRO A 145 -9.71 -38.59 -62.08
N PRO A 146 -9.12 -37.52 -62.66
CA PRO A 146 -9.68 -36.86 -63.82
C PRO A 146 -9.74 -37.83 -64.99
N SER A 147 -10.93 -38.00 -65.57
CA SER A 147 -11.12 -38.69 -66.84
C SER A 147 -10.46 -37.87 -67.94
N THR A 148 -9.29 -38.31 -68.38
CA THR A 148 -8.53 -37.72 -69.48
C THR A 148 -9.39 -37.78 -70.76
N PRO A 149 -9.48 -36.69 -71.55
CA PRO A 149 -10.20 -36.69 -72.83
C PRO A 149 -9.54 -37.56 -73.89
#